data_AF-H9LAX0-F1
#
_entry.id   AF-H9LAX0-F1
#
_cell.length_a   1.000
_cell.length_b   1.000
_cell.length_c   1.000
_cell.angle_alpha   90.00
_cell.angle_beta   90.00
_cell.angle_gamma   90.00
#
_symmetry.space_group_name_H-M   'P 1'
#
loop_
_entity.id
_entity.type
_entity.pdbx_description
1 polymer ?
#
loop_
_entity_poly.entity_id
_entity_poly.type
_entity_poly.pdbx_seq_one_letter_code
_entity_poly.pdbx_strand_id
1 'polypeptide(L)'
;TKHRMYSIPEDAMTGTAEMLFDYIAECISDFLDKHHIKHKKLPLGFTFSFPVRHEDLDKGILLNWTKGFKASGAEGNNVVGLLRDAIKRRGDFEMDIVAMVNDTVATMISCYYEDRSCEVGMIVGTGCNVCYMEEMHSVELVEGEEGRMCVNTEWGAFGGNGELEDFRLEYDRVVDESSINPGKQLYEKLISGKYMGELVRLVLMKLVNEDLLFNGEASDILKTRGSFETHFVSQIESDTGDRKQIYNILSTLGVLPSELDCDIVRMACESVSTRAA
;
A
#
# COMPACT_ATOMS: atom_id res chain seq x y z
N THR A 1 -4.20 -15.45 18.00
CA THR A 1 -4.77 -15.86 16.71
C THR A 1 -3.69 -16.50 15.87
N LYS A 2 -3.84 -17.74 15.40
CA LYS A 2 -2.85 -18.34 14.49
C LYS A 2 -3.09 -17.75 13.10
N HIS A 3 -2.19 -16.90 12.64
CA HIS A 3 -2.22 -16.35 11.28
C HIS A 3 -1.19 -17.07 10.42
N ARG A 4 -1.38 -17.04 9.10
CA ARG A 4 -0.44 -17.60 8.15
C ARG A 4 -0.27 -16.66 6.97
N MET A 5 0.98 -16.42 6.62
CA MET A 5 1.35 -15.53 5.51
C MET A 5 1.79 -16.38 4.32
N TYR A 6 1.37 -15.94 3.13
CA TYR A 6 1.74 -16.53 1.85
C TYR A 6 2.30 -15.41 0.98
N SER A 7 3.49 -15.62 0.43
CA SER A 7 4.12 -14.65 -0.47
C SER A 7 3.64 -14.88 -1.89
N ILE A 8 2.93 -13.92 -2.47
CA ILE A 8 2.47 -13.99 -3.86
C ILE A 8 3.71 -13.85 -4.78
N PRO A 9 3.98 -14.83 -5.66
CA PRO A 9 5.08 -14.73 -6.62
C PRO A 9 4.89 -13.55 -7.59
N GLU A 10 5.99 -12.93 -8.02
CA GLU A 10 5.94 -11.80 -8.97
C GLU A 10 5.20 -12.17 -10.25
N ASP A 11 5.46 -13.36 -10.80
CA ASP A 11 4.77 -13.88 -11.99
C ASP A 11 3.25 -13.96 -11.82
N ALA A 12 2.75 -14.22 -10.61
CA ALA A 12 1.32 -14.21 -10.32
C ALA A 12 0.78 -12.79 -10.16
N MET A 13 1.57 -11.86 -9.61
CA MET A 13 1.20 -10.45 -9.48
C MET A 13 1.08 -9.73 -10.83
N THR A 14 1.90 -10.12 -11.81
CA THR A 14 1.98 -9.49 -13.14
C THR A 14 1.45 -10.36 -14.29
N GLY A 15 1.02 -11.59 -14.01
CA GLY A 15 0.52 -12.56 -14.98
C GLY A 15 -0.93 -12.34 -15.39
N THR A 16 -1.76 -13.39 -15.31
CA THR A 16 -3.21 -13.31 -15.57
C THR A 16 -4.00 -13.33 -14.27
N ALA A 17 -5.24 -12.85 -14.32
CA ALA A 17 -6.18 -12.96 -13.22
C ALA A 17 -6.37 -14.43 -12.79
N GLU A 18 -6.48 -15.34 -13.76
CA GLU A 18 -6.58 -16.77 -13.47
C GLU A 18 -5.39 -17.28 -12.66
N MET A 19 -4.15 -16.96 -13.05
CA MET A 19 -2.95 -17.33 -12.30
C MET A 19 -2.96 -16.78 -10.87
N LEU A 20 -3.33 -15.51 -10.70
CA LEU A 20 -3.38 -14.87 -9.39
C LEU A 20 -4.43 -15.51 -8.48
N PHE A 21 -5.66 -15.68 -8.97
CA PHE A 21 -6.77 -16.20 -8.17
C PHE A 21 -6.65 -17.72 -7.92
N ASP A 22 -6.06 -18.48 -8.84
CA ASP A 22 -5.73 -19.90 -8.61
C ASP A 22 -4.66 -20.07 -7.53
N TYR A 23 -3.64 -19.18 -7.51
CA TYR A 23 -2.66 -19.13 -6.43
C TYR A 23 -3.30 -18.76 -5.08
N ILE A 24 -4.24 -17.80 -5.06
CA ILE A 24 -5.00 -17.47 -3.84
C ILE A 24 -5.81 -18.67 -3.36
N ALA A 25 -6.52 -19.37 -4.26
CA ALA A 25 -7.27 -20.57 -3.95
C ALA A 25 -6.37 -21.70 -3.42
N GLU A 26 -5.12 -21.80 -3.92
CA GLU A 26 -4.10 -22.70 -3.38
C GLU A 26 -3.75 -22.40 -1.94
N CYS A 27 -3.48 -21.13 -1.64
CA CYS A 27 -3.16 -20.70 -0.29
C CYS A 27 -4.31 -20.99 0.68
N ILE A 28 -5.56 -20.75 0.25
CA ILE A 28 -6.75 -21.08 1.05
C ILE A 28 -6.83 -22.59 1.30
N SER A 29 -6.70 -23.41 0.26
CA SER A 29 -6.74 -24.88 0.38
C SER A 29 -5.71 -25.41 1.38
N ASP A 30 -4.45 -24.97 1.23
CA ASP A 30 -3.36 -25.35 2.14
C ASP A 30 -3.58 -24.84 3.58
N PHE A 31 -4.19 -23.67 3.76
CA PHE A 31 -4.60 -23.20 5.09
C PHE A 31 -5.65 -24.13 5.71
N LEU A 32 -6.71 -24.46 4.96
CA LEU A 32 -7.79 -25.32 5.45
C LEU A 32 -7.31 -26.74 5.79
N ASP A 33 -6.40 -27.28 4.99
CA ASP A 33 -5.79 -28.60 5.23
C ASP A 33 -4.99 -28.62 6.53
N LYS A 34 -4.11 -27.64 6.75
CA LYS A 34 -3.29 -27.58 7.98
C LYS A 34 -4.10 -27.35 9.24
N HIS A 35 -5.28 -26.76 9.10
CA HIS A 35 -6.23 -26.57 10.20
C HIS A 35 -7.28 -27.69 10.30
N HIS A 36 -7.24 -28.69 9.42
CA HIS A 36 -8.18 -29.83 9.39
C HIS A 36 -9.65 -29.41 9.27
N ILE A 37 -9.94 -28.33 8.52
CA ILE A 37 -11.28 -27.76 8.36
C ILE A 37 -11.77 -27.71 6.90
N LYS A 38 -11.04 -28.31 5.96
CA LYS A 38 -11.36 -28.31 4.52
C LYS A 38 -12.72 -28.94 4.17
N HIS A 39 -13.23 -29.83 5.01
CA HIS A 39 -14.54 -30.47 4.88
C HIS A 39 -15.72 -29.56 5.25
N LYS A 40 -15.45 -28.36 5.78
CA LYS A 40 -16.49 -27.40 6.19
C LYS A 40 -16.66 -26.33 5.12
N LYS A 41 -17.92 -26.04 4.78
CA LYS A 41 -18.28 -24.84 4.03
C LYS A 41 -18.35 -23.67 5.01
N LEU A 42 -17.34 -22.81 5.00
CA LEU A 42 -17.23 -21.67 5.92
C LEU A 42 -17.55 -20.34 5.19
N PRO A 43 -18.07 -19.33 5.90
CA PRO A 43 -18.16 -17.99 5.36
C PRO A 43 -16.75 -17.37 5.26
N LEU A 44 -16.48 -16.68 4.15
CA LEU A 44 -15.23 -15.98 3.86
C LEU A 44 -15.52 -14.48 3.67
N GLY A 45 -14.86 -13.65 4.49
CA GLY A 45 -14.72 -12.23 4.22
C GLY A 45 -13.45 -11.99 3.40
N PHE A 46 -13.56 -11.32 2.26
CA PHE A 46 -12.45 -11.07 1.36
C PHE A 46 -12.00 -9.60 1.46
N THR A 47 -10.94 -9.34 2.23
CA THR A 47 -10.31 -8.02 2.23
C THR A 47 -9.47 -7.86 0.97
N PHE A 48 -9.82 -6.90 0.12
CA PHE A 48 -9.18 -6.65 -1.17
C PHE A 48 -8.84 -5.16 -1.31
N SER A 49 -7.56 -4.84 -1.08
CA SER A 49 -7.05 -3.48 -0.93
C SER A 49 -6.76 -2.74 -2.24
N PHE A 50 -7.73 -2.71 -3.15
CA PHE A 50 -7.62 -2.01 -4.44
C PHE A 50 -8.89 -1.18 -4.72
N PRO A 51 -8.81 -0.18 -5.61
CA PRO A 51 -9.98 0.58 -6.05
C PRO A 51 -11.00 -0.34 -6.72
N VAL A 52 -12.14 -0.52 -6.07
CA VAL A 52 -13.23 -1.38 -6.53
C VAL A 52 -14.52 -0.59 -6.53
N ARG A 53 -15.29 -0.71 -7.61
CA ARG A 53 -16.68 -0.26 -7.65
C ARG A 53 -17.56 -1.38 -7.11
N HIS A 54 -18.06 -1.22 -5.89
CA HIS A 54 -19.03 -2.13 -5.29
C HIS A 54 -20.38 -1.99 -5.99
N GLU A 55 -20.94 -3.12 -6.41
CA GLU A 55 -22.33 -3.23 -6.86
C GLU A 55 -23.20 -3.91 -5.80
N ASP A 56 -22.60 -4.71 -4.92
CA ASP A 56 -23.19 -5.31 -3.73
C ASP A 56 -22.06 -5.64 -2.72
N LEU A 57 -22.40 -6.10 -1.51
CA LEU A 57 -21.42 -6.45 -0.48
C LEU A 57 -20.47 -7.58 -0.91
N ASP A 58 -20.95 -8.52 -1.75
CA ASP A 58 -20.18 -9.64 -2.30
C ASP A 58 -19.87 -9.47 -3.81
N LYS A 59 -20.00 -8.25 -4.34
CA LYS A 59 -19.80 -7.97 -5.77
C LYS A 59 -19.02 -6.68 -5.98
N GLY A 60 -17.78 -6.82 -6.43
CA GLY A 60 -16.86 -5.71 -6.62
C GLY A 60 -16.17 -5.76 -7.97
N ILE A 61 -16.31 -4.70 -8.77
CA ILE A 61 -15.62 -4.55 -10.05
C ILE A 61 -14.30 -3.82 -9.84
N LEU A 62 -13.17 -4.48 -10.10
CA LEU A 62 -11.86 -3.83 -10.01
C LEU A 62 -11.75 -2.72 -11.06
N LEU A 63 -11.44 -1.50 -10.62
CA LEU A 63 -11.31 -0.35 -11.51
C LEU A 63 -9.93 -0.30 -12.15
N ASN A 64 -8.89 -0.35 -11.32
CA ASN A 64 -7.51 -0.35 -11.76
C ASN A 64 -6.61 -0.98 -10.69
N TRP A 65 -5.53 -1.60 -11.14
CA TRP A 65 -4.49 -2.04 -10.22
C TRP A 65 -3.70 -0.86 -9.66
N THR A 66 -3.17 -1.07 -8.46
CA THR A 66 -2.23 -0.18 -7.77
C THR A 66 -1.12 -1.02 -7.13
N LYS A 67 -0.21 -0.39 -6.39
CA LYS A 67 0.76 -1.07 -5.50
C LYS A 67 1.74 -2.07 -6.17
N GLY A 68 1.76 -2.20 -7.50
CA GLY A 68 2.67 -3.10 -8.23
C GLY A 68 1.98 -4.26 -8.93
N PHE A 69 0.69 -4.49 -8.65
CA PHE A 69 -0.10 -5.51 -9.33
C PHE A 69 -0.40 -5.10 -10.77
N LYS A 70 -0.42 -6.08 -11.68
CA LYS A 70 -0.75 -5.89 -13.11
C LYS A 70 -1.42 -7.14 -13.73
N ALA A 71 -2.02 -8.01 -12.92
CA ALA A 71 -2.63 -9.24 -13.41
C ALA A 71 -3.73 -8.94 -14.45
N SER A 72 -3.48 -9.37 -15.69
CA SER A 72 -4.33 -9.09 -16.85
C SER A 72 -5.68 -9.82 -16.74
N GLY A 73 -6.76 -9.16 -17.18
CA GLY A 73 -8.12 -9.71 -17.13
C GLY A 73 -8.83 -9.59 -15.77
N ALA A 74 -8.22 -8.93 -14.78
CA ALA A 74 -8.89 -8.62 -13.52
C ALA A 74 -9.60 -7.25 -13.54
N GLU A 75 -8.98 -6.23 -14.13
CA GLU A 75 -9.59 -4.90 -14.28
C GLU A 75 -10.89 -5.01 -15.12
N GLY A 76 -11.92 -4.28 -14.69
CA GLY A 76 -13.27 -4.34 -15.27
C GLY A 76 -14.09 -5.58 -14.90
N ASN A 77 -13.55 -6.52 -14.12
CA ASN A 77 -14.21 -7.78 -13.78
C ASN A 77 -14.56 -7.89 -12.30
N ASN A 78 -15.55 -8.74 -12.00
CA ASN A 78 -15.97 -9.03 -10.62
C ASN A 78 -14.93 -9.90 -9.90
N VAL A 79 -14.17 -9.31 -8.97
CA VAL A 79 -13.08 -10.02 -8.26
C VAL A 79 -13.58 -11.14 -7.35
N VAL A 80 -14.79 -11.00 -6.79
CA VAL A 80 -15.42 -12.09 -6.02
C VAL A 80 -15.78 -13.25 -6.96
N GLY A 81 -16.24 -12.93 -8.17
CA GLY A 81 -16.48 -13.93 -9.22
C GLY A 81 -15.19 -14.67 -9.61
N LEU A 82 -14.10 -13.93 -9.83
CA LEU A 82 -12.79 -14.52 -10.17
C LEU A 82 -12.29 -15.48 -9.08
N LEU A 83 -12.47 -15.13 -7.80
CA LEU A 83 -12.12 -16.01 -6.68
C LEU A 83 -13.06 -17.22 -6.58
N ARG A 84 -14.37 -17.04 -6.80
CA ARG A 84 -15.34 -18.15 -6.86
C ARG A 84 -14.98 -19.15 -7.96
N ASP A 85 -14.61 -18.65 -9.14
CA ASP A 85 -14.21 -19.48 -10.26
C ASP A 85 -12.92 -20.25 -9.98
N ALA A 86 -11.93 -19.62 -9.33
CA ALA A 86 -10.70 -20.29 -8.91
C ALA A 86 -10.94 -21.41 -7.88
N ILE A 87 -11.77 -21.15 -6.87
CA ILE A 87 -12.17 -22.17 -5.88
C ILE A 87 -12.88 -23.34 -6.59
N LYS A 88 -13.78 -23.04 -7.52
CA LYS A 88 -14.50 -24.06 -8.30
C LYS A 88 -13.58 -24.87 -9.22
N ARG A 89 -12.64 -24.22 -9.93
CA ARG A 89 -11.63 -24.89 -10.77
C ARG A 89 -10.79 -25.86 -9.93
N ARG A 90 -10.45 -25.48 -8.71
CA ARG A 90 -9.69 -26.31 -7.78
C ARG A 90 -10.47 -27.53 -7.30
N GLY A 91 -11.71 -27.32 -6.85
CA GLY A 91 -12.68 -28.39 -6.56
C GLY A 91 -12.39 -29.26 -5.33
N ASP A 92 -11.40 -28.93 -4.49
CA ASP A 92 -11.03 -29.69 -3.29
C ASP A 92 -11.58 -29.09 -1.97
N PHE A 93 -12.19 -27.91 -2.02
CA PHE A 93 -12.89 -27.30 -0.88
C PHE A 93 -14.07 -26.41 -1.33
N GLU A 94 -14.95 -26.06 -0.39
CA GLU A 94 -16.04 -25.11 -0.61
C GLU A 94 -15.96 -23.94 0.37
N MET A 95 -16.26 -22.74 -0.12
CA MET A 95 -16.35 -21.51 0.68
C MET A 95 -17.53 -20.67 0.22
N ASP A 96 -18.11 -19.94 1.16
CA ASP A 96 -19.16 -18.96 0.88
C ASP A 96 -18.59 -17.54 1.03
N ILE A 97 -18.34 -16.86 -0.09
CA ILE A 97 -17.82 -15.49 -0.03
C ILE A 97 -18.99 -14.56 0.25
N VAL A 98 -19.09 -14.09 1.50
CA VAL A 98 -20.23 -13.32 2.01
C VAL A 98 -20.03 -11.81 1.95
N ALA A 99 -18.78 -11.37 1.88
CA ALA A 99 -18.44 -9.96 1.81
C ALA A 99 -17.06 -9.74 1.18
N MET A 100 -16.92 -8.62 0.48
CA MET A 100 -15.64 -8.09 0.04
C MET A 100 -15.49 -6.65 0.56
N VAL A 101 -14.39 -6.39 1.25
CA VAL A 101 -14.13 -5.11 1.94
C VAL A 101 -12.78 -4.53 1.56
N ASN A 102 -12.65 -3.21 1.60
CA ASN A 102 -11.35 -2.53 1.53
C ASN A 102 -10.62 -2.70 2.89
N ASP A 103 -9.29 -2.59 2.90
CA ASP A 103 -8.50 -2.71 4.13
C ASP A 103 -8.79 -1.59 5.14
N THR A 104 -9.07 -0.37 4.68
CA THR A 104 -9.53 0.73 5.54
C THR A 104 -10.82 0.36 6.28
N VAL A 105 -11.79 -0.19 5.56
CA VAL A 105 -13.10 -0.63 6.11
C VAL A 105 -12.90 -1.77 7.10
N ALA A 106 -12.10 -2.77 6.75
CA ALA A 106 -11.77 -3.88 7.65
C ALA A 106 -11.09 -3.40 8.93
N THR A 107 -10.18 -2.43 8.80
CA THR A 107 -9.48 -1.80 9.93
C THR A 107 -10.46 -1.05 10.84
N MET A 108 -11.35 -0.24 10.25
CA MET A 108 -12.40 0.45 10.98
C MET A 108 -13.29 -0.53 11.75
N ILE A 109 -13.77 -1.60 11.11
CA ILE A 109 -14.62 -2.62 11.74
C ILE A 109 -13.87 -3.31 12.88
N SER A 110 -12.58 -3.62 12.69
CA SER A 110 -11.76 -4.23 13.74
C SER A 110 -11.64 -3.33 14.97
N CYS A 111 -11.43 -2.02 14.78
CA CYS A 111 -11.39 -1.06 15.88
C CYS A 111 -12.77 -0.84 16.50
N TYR A 112 -13.82 -0.78 15.67
CA TYR A 112 -15.21 -0.63 16.12
C TYR A 112 -15.66 -1.75 17.06
N TYR A 113 -15.10 -2.95 16.90
CA TYR A 113 -15.38 -4.08 17.79
C TYR A 113 -15.01 -3.78 19.25
N GLU A 114 -13.90 -3.06 19.47
CA GLU A 114 -13.41 -2.68 20.80
C GLU A 114 -13.95 -1.32 21.25
N ASP A 115 -14.06 -0.37 20.32
CA ASP A 115 -14.55 0.98 20.57
C ASP A 115 -15.67 1.37 19.60
N ARG A 116 -16.90 1.41 20.12
CA ARG A 116 -18.12 1.74 19.36
C ARG A 116 -18.19 3.19 18.86
N SER A 117 -17.22 4.03 19.21
CA SER A 117 -17.09 5.39 18.66
C SER A 117 -16.19 5.45 17.41
N CYS A 118 -15.57 4.34 17.01
CA CYS A 118 -14.70 4.31 15.83
C CYS A 118 -15.52 4.40 14.53
N GLU A 119 -15.42 5.54 13.85
CA GLU A 119 -16.13 5.83 12.61
C GLU A 119 -15.20 6.12 11.42
N VAL A 120 -13.89 5.95 11.61
CA VAL A 120 -12.85 6.20 10.61
C VAL A 120 -11.84 5.06 10.63
N GLY A 121 -11.52 4.52 9.45
CA GLY A 121 -10.44 3.57 9.25
C GLY A 121 -9.38 4.16 8.34
N MET A 122 -8.12 4.14 8.76
CA MET A 122 -7.01 4.70 8.00
C MET A 122 -5.90 3.67 7.83
N ILE A 123 -5.34 3.62 6.63
CA ILE A 123 -4.16 2.81 6.30
C ILE A 123 -3.04 3.77 5.91
N VAL A 124 -1.89 3.63 6.57
CA VAL A 124 -0.62 4.26 6.19
C VAL A 124 0.45 3.18 6.21
N GLY A 125 0.81 2.67 5.03
CA GLY A 125 1.76 1.59 4.85
C GLY A 125 2.35 1.63 3.45
N THR A 126 2.33 0.51 2.72
CA THR A 126 2.75 0.49 1.30
C THR A 126 1.94 1.49 0.45
N GLY A 127 0.65 1.62 0.72
CA GLY A 127 -0.20 2.69 0.20
C GLY A 127 -0.75 3.54 1.34
N CYS A 128 -1.57 4.52 1.01
CA CYS A 128 -2.36 5.22 2.03
C CYS A 128 -3.80 5.42 1.58
N ASN A 129 -4.74 5.18 2.48
CA ASN A 129 -6.17 5.34 2.21
C ASN A 129 -6.95 5.63 3.49
N VAL A 130 -8.16 6.19 3.35
CA VAL A 130 -9.10 6.38 4.47
C VAL A 130 -10.52 5.98 4.07
N CYS A 131 -11.25 5.46 5.03
CA CYS A 131 -12.70 5.32 4.97
C CYS A 131 -13.35 5.94 6.21
N TYR A 132 -14.63 6.27 6.11
CA TYR A 132 -15.40 6.79 7.22
C TYR A 132 -16.89 6.47 7.07
N MET A 133 -17.65 6.56 8.17
CA MET A 133 -19.11 6.44 8.15
C MET A 133 -19.77 7.76 7.75
N GLU A 134 -20.37 7.79 6.56
CA GLU A 134 -21.13 8.92 6.01
C GLU A 134 -22.64 8.70 6.19
N GLU A 135 -23.40 9.79 6.28
CA GLU A 135 -24.87 9.77 6.27
C GLU A 135 -25.40 9.42 4.89
N MET A 136 -26.40 8.52 4.83
CA MET A 136 -26.93 8.04 3.54
C MET A 136 -27.45 9.17 2.66
N HIS A 137 -28.03 10.23 3.25
CA HIS A 137 -28.50 11.40 2.49
C HIS A 137 -27.38 12.16 1.76
N SER A 138 -26.10 11.95 2.11
CA SER A 138 -24.94 12.54 1.43
C SER A 138 -24.38 11.61 0.33
N VAL A 139 -24.78 10.34 0.29
CA VAL A 139 -24.27 9.32 -0.64
C VAL A 139 -25.18 9.23 -1.87
N GLU A 140 -25.07 10.21 -2.76
CA GLU A 140 -25.96 10.36 -3.93
C GLU A 140 -25.96 9.18 -4.92
N LEU A 141 -24.91 8.34 -4.90
CA LEU A 141 -24.74 7.22 -5.83
C LEU A 141 -25.45 5.93 -5.40
N VAL A 142 -26.06 5.90 -4.20
CA VAL A 142 -26.80 4.74 -3.69
C VAL A 142 -28.21 5.17 -3.33
N GLU A 143 -29.22 4.37 -3.71
CA GLU A 143 -30.61 4.66 -3.38
C GLU A 143 -30.87 4.52 -1.87
N GLY A 144 -31.58 5.50 -1.31
CA GLY A 144 -32.00 5.53 0.10
C GLY A 144 -31.38 6.69 0.87
N GLU A 145 -32.11 7.23 1.85
CA GLU A 145 -31.68 8.36 2.67
C GLU A 145 -31.53 8.01 4.15
N GLU A 146 -31.99 6.82 4.57
CA GLU A 146 -32.01 6.41 5.97
C GLU A 146 -30.73 5.66 6.37
N GLY A 147 -30.16 6.05 7.50
CA GLY A 147 -28.99 5.38 8.09
C GLY A 147 -27.66 5.91 7.55
N ARG A 148 -26.62 5.09 7.63
CA ARG A 148 -25.24 5.47 7.31
C ARG A 148 -24.56 4.40 6.47
N MET A 149 -23.60 4.81 5.65
CA MET A 149 -22.79 3.94 4.82
C MET A 149 -21.31 4.25 5.01
N CYS A 150 -20.47 3.22 5.06
CA CYS A 150 -19.04 3.40 5.05
C CYS A 150 -18.59 3.80 3.64
N VAL A 151 -17.94 4.97 3.52
CA VAL A 151 -17.38 5.49 2.28
C VAL A 151 -15.88 5.22 2.27
N ASN A 152 -15.43 4.45 1.28
CA ASN A 152 -14.02 4.35 0.93
C ASN A 152 -13.65 5.53 0.00
N THR A 153 -12.78 6.41 0.47
CA THR A 153 -12.48 7.66 -0.26
C THR A 153 -11.53 7.47 -1.44
N GLU A 154 -10.68 6.44 -1.41
CA GLU A 154 -9.55 6.28 -2.33
C GLU A 154 -8.70 7.58 -2.44
N TRP A 155 -8.47 8.26 -1.30
CA TRP A 155 -7.84 9.60 -1.25
C TRP A 155 -6.42 9.67 -1.84
N GLY A 156 -5.79 8.54 -2.11
CA GLY A 156 -4.46 8.46 -2.68
C GLY A 156 -4.41 9.10 -4.07
N ALA A 157 -5.55 9.11 -4.78
CA ALA A 157 -5.73 9.75 -6.07
C ALA A 157 -5.84 11.28 -6.03
N PHE A 158 -5.96 11.89 -4.84
CA PHE A 158 -6.03 13.35 -4.70
C PHE A 158 -4.82 14.03 -5.37
N GLY A 159 -5.07 15.18 -6.01
CA GLY A 159 -4.10 15.89 -6.85
C GLY A 159 -4.10 15.47 -8.33
N GLY A 160 -4.81 14.39 -8.69
CA GLY A 160 -4.87 13.89 -10.07
C GLY A 160 -5.39 14.88 -11.11
N ASN A 161 -6.09 15.95 -10.70
CA ASN A 161 -6.55 17.02 -11.60
C ASN A 161 -5.76 18.33 -11.42
N GLY A 162 -4.60 18.28 -10.76
CA GLY A 162 -3.71 19.42 -10.54
C GLY A 162 -3.87 20.12 -9.19
N GLU A 163 -4.72 19.62 -8.29
CA GLU A 163 -4.98 20.23 -6.97
C GLU A 163 -3.72 20.31 -6.09
N LEU A 164 -2.72 19.46 -6.37
CA LEU A 164 -1.45 19.39 -5.62
C LEU A 164 -0.27 20.04 -6.35
N GLU A 165 -0.46 20.62 -7.54
CA GLU A 165 0.69 20.98 -8.39
C GLU A 165 1.61 22.04 -7.76
N ASP A 166 1.04 23.01 -7.06
CA ASP A 166 1.78 24.07 -6.34
C ASP A 166 2.57 23.54 -5.14
N PHE A 167 2.22 22.36 -4.61
CA PHE A 167 2.84 21.76 -3.42
C PHE A 167 3.86 20.68 -3.76
N ARG A 168 3.84 20.16 -4.99
CA ARG A 168 4.79 19.13 -5.43
C ARG A 168 6.16 19.74 -5.65
N LEU A 169 7.18 19.08 -5.12
CA LEU A 169 8.59 19.39 -5.34
C LEU A 169 9.12 18.65 -6.57
N GLU A 170 10.34 18.98 -7.00
CA GLU A 170 11.00 18.29 -8.11
C GLU A 170 11.14 16.78 -7.87
N TYR A 171 11.42 16.36 -6.62
CA TYR A 171 11.55 14.95 -6.26
C TYR A 171 10.24 14.18 -6.41
N ASP A 172 9.10 14.81 -6.07
CA ASP A 172 7.77 14.22 -6.19
C ASP A 172 7.39 14.01 -7.66
N ARG A 173 7.88 14.86 -8.56
CA ARG A 173 7.71 14.70 -10.01
C ARG A 173 8.54 13.56 -10.53
N VAL A 174 9.82 13.46 -10.14
CA VAL A 174 10.69 12.35 -10.53
C VAL A 174 10.16 11.00 -10.05
N VAL A 175 9.67 10.91 -8.80
CA VAL A 175 9.05 9.68 -8.25
C VAL A 175 7.82 9.27 -9.06
N ASP A 176 6.98 10.24 -9.42
CA ASP A 176 5.76 10.01 -10.18
C ASP A 176 6.03 9.57 -11.63
N GLU A 177 6.84 10.32 -12.36
CA GLU A 177 7.21 10.06 -13.76
C GLU A 177 7.87 8.68 -13.93
N SER A 178 8.69 8.29 -12.97
CA SER A 178 9.36 7.00 -12.98
C SER A 178 8.48 5.85 -12.45
N SER A 179 7.32 6.14 -11.85
CA SER A 179 6.46 5.11 -11.26
C SER A 179 5.79 4.21 -12.30
N ILE A 180 5.20 3.11 -11.85
CA ILE A 180 4.39 2.22 -12.70
C ILE A 180 3.10 2.87 -13.20
N ASN A 181 2.69 3.98 -12.60
CA ASN A 181 1.43 4.69 -12.81
C ASN A 181 1.64 6.21 -12.79
N PRO A 182 2.39 6.78 -13.77
CA PRO A 182 2.62 8.21 -13.85
C PRO A 182 1.31 9.01 -13.91
N GLY A 183 1.27 10.15 -13.21
CA GLY A 183 0.10 11.04 -13.12
C GLY A 183 -1.05 10.51 -12.25
N LYS A 184 -0.90 9.33 -11.64
CA LYS A 184 -1.91 8.74 -10.74
C LYS A 184 -1.38 8.62 -9.32
N GLN A 185 -2.28 8.50 -8.35
CA GLN A 185 -1.95 8.29 -6.93
C GLN A 185 -0.98 9.36 -6.39
N LEU A 186 -1.18 10.62 -6.79
CA LEU A 186 -0.21 11.70 -6.52
C LEU A 186 -0.09 11.96 -5.01
N TYR A 187 -1.21 12.05 -4.30
CA TYR A 187 -1.19 12.19 -2.84
C TYR A 187 -0.54 10.98 -2.14
N GLU A 188 -0.87 9.77 -2.58
CA GLU A 188 -0.25 8.55 -2.03
C GLU A 188 1.27 8.52 -2.20
N LYS A 189 1.78 9.04 -3.32
CA LYS A 189 3.23 9.15 -3.59
C LYS A 189 3.96 10.10 -2.65
N LEU A 190 3.26 11.07 -2.04
CA LEU A 190 3.85 12.01 -1.10
C LEU A 190 3.97 11.42 0.32
N ILE A 191 3.13 10.44 0.65
CA ILE A 191 2.90 9.98 2.04
C ILE A 191 3.37 8.54 2.25
N SER A 192 3.06 7.63 1.32
CA SER A 192 3.12 6.21 1.64
C SER A 192 4.55 5.68 1.73
N GLY A 193 4.70 4.62 2.52
CA GLY A 193 5.96 3.93 2.70
C GLY A 193 6.49 3.23 1.46
N LYS A 194 5.74 3.14 0.35
CA LYS A 194 6.31 2.67 -0.92
C LYS A 194 7.22 3.71 -1.58
N TYR A 195 6.97 4.99 -1.33
CA TYR A 195 7.62 6.10 -2.04
C TYR A 195 8.56 6.91 -1.15
N MET A 196 8.34 6.89 0.16
CA MET A 196 9.10 7.66 1.14
C MET A 196 10.62 7.48 1.04
N GLY A 197 11.10 6.23 0.99
CA GLY A 197 12.54 5.97 0.85
C GLY A 197 13.15 6.54 -0.45
N GLU A 198 12.42 6.46 -1.57
CA GLU A 198 12.87 7.03 -2.84
C GLU A 198 12.88 8.56 -2.82
N LEU A 199 11.91 9.18 -2.16
CA LEU A 199 11.89 10.63 -1.94
C LEU A 199 13.13 11.09 -1.16
N VAL A 200 13.46 10.39 -0.06
CA VAL A 200 14.68 10.66 0.71
C VAL A 200 15.91 10.47 -0.17
N ARG A 201 16.02 9.36 -0.91
CA ARG A 201 17.15 9.10 -1.81
C ARG A 201 17.37 10.24 -2.80
N LEU A 202 16.31 10.76 -3.41
CA LEU A 202 16.40 11.87 -4.37
C LEU A 202 16.86 13.18 -3.73
N VAL A 203 16.40 13.48 -2.49
CA VAL A 203 16.92 14.60 -1.71
C VAL A 203 18.41 14.43 -1.44
N LEU A 204 18.85 13.25 -0.99
CA LEU A 204 20.27 12.97 -0.75
C LEU A 204 21.09 13.12 -2.03
N MET A 205 20.61 12.60 -3.17
CA MET A 205 21.28 12.75 -4.46
C MET A 205 21.44 14.21 -4.87
N LYS A 206 20.45 15.07 -4.60
CA LYS A 206 20.58 16.51 -4.86
C LYS A 206 21.66 17.13 -3.98
N LEU A 207 21.67 16.84 -2.69
CA LEU A 207 22.68 17.36 -1.75
C LEU A 207 24.09 16.92 -2.14
N VAL A 208 24.26 15.67 -2.60
CA VAL A 208 25.55 15.21 -3.15
C VAL A 208 25.92 16.02 -4.39
N ASN A 209 25.01 16.19 -5.36
CA ASN A 209 25.32 16.93 -6.59
C ASN A 209 25.65 18.41 -6.35
N GLU A 210 25.22 18.97 -5.22
CA GLU A 210 25.53 20.35 -4.78
C GLU A 210 26.76 20.43 -3.86
N ASP A 211 27.51 19.33 -3.68
CA ASP A 211 28.69 19.22 -2.81
C ASP A 211 28.39 19.50 -1.31
N LEU A 212 27.15 19.21 -0.88
CA LEU A 212 26.67 19.39 0.49
C LEU A 212 26.62 18.09 1.30
N LEU A 213 26.81 16.94 0.65
CA LEU A 213 26.78 15.62 1.28
C LEU A 213 27.83 14.70 0.65
N PHE A 214 28.51 13.89 1.47
CA PHE A 214 29.50 12.88 1.05
C PHE A 214 30.63 13.45 0.17
N ASN A 215 31.02 14.71 0.36
CA ASN A 215 32.03 15.42 -0.45
C ASN A 215 31.76 15.35 -1.97
N GLY A 216 30.48 15.41 -2.35
CA GLY A 216 30.10 15.41 -3.75
C GLY A 216 30.10 14.04 -4.44
N GLU A 217 30.39 12.96 -3.71
CA GLU A 217 30.51 11.61 -4.27
C GLU A 217 29.48 10.62 -3.71
N ALA A 218 28.50 10.26 -4.54
CA ALA A 218 27.58 9.18 -4.24
C ALA A 218 28.16 7.81 -4.65
N SER A 219 27.88 6.78 -3.86
CA SER A 219 28.12 5.39 -4.22
C SER A 219 27.22 4.94 -5.38
N ASP A 220 27.60 3.85 -6.05
CA ASP A 220 26.78 3.28 -7.12
C ASP A 220 25.46 2.68 -6.58
N ILE A 221 25.45 2.24 -5.33
CA ILE A 221 24.23 1.76 -4.65
C ILE A 221 23.26 2.93 -4.42
N LEU A 222 23.73 4.07 -3.91
CA LEU A 222 22.87 5.24 -3.65
C LEU A 222 22.30 5.84 -4.94
N LYS A 223 23.04 5.75 -6.06
CA LYS A 223 22.55 6.13 -7.39
C LYS A 223 21.43 5.22 -7.90
N THR A 224 21.34 3.99 -7.41
CA THR A 224 20.33 3.02 -7.84
C THR A 224 18.97 3.36 -7.25
N ARG A 225 17.94 3.45 -8.10
CA ARG A 225 16.55 3.72 -7.68
C ARG A 225 16.05 2.65 -6.70
N GLY A 226 15.37 3.08 -5.65
CA GLY A 226 14.80 2.19 -4.63
C GLY A 226 15.82 1.55 -3.68
N SER A 227 17.10 1.94 -3.75
CA SER A 227 18.14 1.44 -2.84
C SER A 227 17.96 1.92 -1.41
N PHE A 228 17.27 3.05 -1.21
CA PHE A 228 16.93 3.58 0.10
C PHE A 228 15.52 3.14 0.46
N GLU A 229 15.41 2.08 1.25
CA GLU A 229 14.12 1.55 1.68
C GLU A 229 13.52 2.36 2.84
N THR A 230 12.19 2.40 2.93
CA THR A 230 11.49 3.14 4.00
C THR A 230 11.81 2.64 5.40
N HIS A 231 12.21 1.38 5.56
CA HIS A 231 12.64 0.88 6.87
C HIS A 231 13.93 1.57 7.36
N PHE A 232 14.79 2.07 6.46
CA PHE A 232 15.94 2.90 6.83
C PHE A 232 15.50 4.25 7.39
N VAL A 233 14.47 4.88 6.80
CA VAL A 233 13.88 6.14 7.29
C VAL A 233 13.46 5.98 8.76
N SER A 234 12.67 4.95 9.06
CA SER A 234 12.23 4.66 10.45
C SER A 234 13.38 4.37 11.40
N GLN A 235 14.44 3.70 10.94
CA GLN A 235 15.60 3.39 11.76
C GLN A 235 16.43 4.64 12.08
N ILE A 236 16.63 5.51 11.09
CA ILE A 236 17.41 6.75 11.21
C ILE A 236 16.72 7.74 12.15
N GLU A 237 15.39 7.83 12.07
CA GLU A 237 14.58 8.72 12.92
C GLU A 237 14.35 8.18 14.33
N SER A 238 14.77 6.94 14.63
CA SER A 238 14.50 6.33 15.93
C SER A 238 15.04 7.18 17.10
N ASP A 239 14.27 7.20 18.20
CA ASP A 239 14.52 8.00 19.41
C ASP A 239 15.84 7.65 20.13
N THR A 240 16.50 6.56 19.72
CA THR A 240 17.79 6.16 20.30
C THR A 240 18.90 7.17 20.03
N GLY A 241 18.77 7.99 18.97
CA GLY A 241 19.77 8.96 18.57
C GLY A 241 21.13 8.35 18.25
N ASP A 242 21.20 7.03 18.02
CA ASP A 242 22.47 6.34 17.82
C ASP A 242 23.02 6.63 16.43
N ARG A 243 23.94 7.60 16.35
CA ARG A 243 24.68 7.91 15.13
C ARG A 243 25.38 6.70 14.54
N LYS A 244 25.72 5.67 15.33
CA LYS A 244 26.30 4.43 14.79
C LYS A 244 25.31 3.68 13.92
N GLN A 245 24.02 3.72 14.24
CA GLN A 245 22.99 3.10 13.41
C GLN A 245 22.93 3.77 12.04
N ILE A 246 22.90 5.11 12.01
CA ILE A 246 22.90 5.89 10.76
C ILE A 246 24.18 5.60 9.96
N TYR A 247 25.34 5.64 10.63
CA TYR A 247 26.62 5.29 10.01
C TYR A 247 26.61 3.90 9.39
N ASN A 248 26.08 2.89 10.08
CA ASN A 248 26.01 1.52 9.59
C ASN A 248 25.09 1.40 8.38
N ILE A 249 23.91 2.03 8.40
CA ILE A 249 22.98 2.05 7.26
C ILE A 249 23.66 2.68 6.04
N LEU A 250 24.25 3.86 6.20
CA LEU A 250 24.97 4.55 5.14
C LEU A 250 26.17 3.73 4.62
N SER A 251 26.88 3.03 5.50
CA SER A 251 27.94 2.09 5.11
C SER A 251 27.42 0.93 4.25
N THR A 252 26.22 0.39 4.53
CA THR A 252 25.60 -0.64 3.67
C THR A 252 25.20 -0.10 2.30
N LEU A 253 24.92 1.21 2.21
CA LEU A 253 24.72 1.91 0.95
C LEU A 253 26.03 2.28 0.27
N GLY A 254 27.18 1.83 0.77
CA GLY A 254 28.47 1.99 0.10
C GLY A 254 29.08 3.39 0.21
N VAL A 255 28.63 4.21 1.16
CA VAL A 255 29.26 5.51 1.47
C VAL A 255 29.96 5.45 2.83
N LEU A 256 31.01 6.25 3.01
CA LEU A 256 31.69 6.43 4.30
C LEU A 256 31.33 7.81 4.85
N PRO A 257 30.27 7.93 5.68
CA PRO A 257 29.76 9.22 6.11
C PRO A 257 30.63 9.82 7.23
N SER A 258 30.74 11.15 7.22
CA SER A 258 31.15 11.92 8.39
C SER A 258 30.02 12.01 9.43
N GLU A 259 30.33 12.53 10.62
CA GLU A 259 29.29 12.82 11.62
C GLU A 259 28.26 13.84 11.08
N LEU A 260 28.73 14.85 10.35
CA LEU A 260 27.86 15.86 9.74
C LEU A 260 26.95 15.24 8.67
N ASP A 261 27.46 14.32 7.85
CA ASP A 261 26.64 13.63 6.86
C ASP A 261 25.51 12.83 7.54
N CYS A 262 25.79 12.19 8.68
CA CYS A 262 24.76 11.47 9.44
C CYS A 262 23.66 12.40 9.94
N ASP A 263 24.03 13.58 10.45
CA ASP A 263 23.07 14.59 10.93
C ASP A 263 22.23 15.15 9.76
N ILE A 264 22.84 15.39 8.59
CA ILE A 264 22.14 15.85 7.38
C ILE A 264 21.17 14.78 6.86
N VAL A 265 21.60 13.51 6.78
CA VAL A 265 20.72 12.41 6.35
C VAL A 265 19.54 12.25 7.28
N ARG A 266 19.74 12.39 8.60
CA ARG A 266 18.64 12.39 9.57
C ARG A 266 17.65 13.51 9.30
N MET A 267 18.14 14.74 9.11
CA MET A 267 17.30 15.89 8.80
C MET A 267 16.51 15.70 7.49
N ALA A 268 17.11 15.09 6.48
CA ALA A 268 16.43 14.76 5.23
C ALA A 268 15.30 13.74 5.44
N CYS A 269 15.53 12.70 6.25
CA CYS A 269 14.50 11.73 6.64
C CYS A 269 13.35 12.43 7.37
N GLU A 270 13.66 13.16 8.44
CA GLU A 270 12.70 13.90 9.26
C GLU A 270 11.87 14.90 8.43
N SER A 271 12.49 15.58 7.45
CA SER A 271 11.78 16.52 6.58
C SER A 271 10.76 15.83 5.67
N VAL A 272 11.11 14.67 5.11
CA VAL A 272 10.21 13.90 4.24
C VAL A 272 9.10 13.23 5.06
N SER A 273 9.43 12.63 6.21
CA SER A 273 8.46 11.98 7.09
C SER A 273 7.49 12.97 7.74
N THR A 274 7.98 14.14 8.18
CA THR A 274 7.15 15.21 8.77
C THR A 274 6.17 15.77 7.74
N ARG A 275 6.56 15.89 6.47
CA ARG A 275 5.65 16.28 5.39
C ARG A 275 4.56 15.23 5.16
N ALA A 276 4.87 13.95 5.38
CA ALA A 276 3.95 12.85 5.14
C ALA A 276 2.91 12.66 6.27
N ALA A 277 3.25 13.08 7.50
CA ALA A 277 2.40 12.99 8.69
C ALA A 277 1.37 14.13 8.76
#